data_AF-A0A0D1C381-F1
#
_entry.id   AF-A0A0D1C381-F1
#
_cell.length_a   1.000
_cell.length_b   1.000
_cell.length_c   1.000
_cell.angle_alpha   90.00
_cell.angle_beta   90.00
_cell.angle_gamma   90.00
#
_symmetry.space_group_name_H-M   'P 1'
#
loop_
_entity.id
_entity.type
_entity.pdbx_description
1 polymer ?
#
loop_
_entity_poly.entity_id
_entity_poly.type
_entity_poly.pdbx_seq_one_letter_code
_entity_poly.pdbx_strand_id
1 'polypeptide(L)'
;MNNASKKDPAAEAEALEAVERHHASMLRRLTALTDALTGSVEKHDAPAEHDAHDVLLEWCENELVPHALAEEGALYSGPRNSAEGRLLVEGMLAEHQVIVSLVEELRGARGVAAAVAAGAIQRIFALHLDKENRLLMPFVAASPGLSLAQSVSGLHELVGEGHAHPPGSVHG
;
A
#
# COMPACT_ATOMS: atom_id res chain seq x y z
N MET A 1 -12.96 -14.03 -34.44
CA MET A 1 -13.25 -12.69 -33.91
C MET A 1 -13.61 -12.89 -32.44
N ASN A 2 -12.65 -12.78 -31.54
CA ASN A 2 -12.88 -13.06 -30.12
C ASN A 2 -13.59 -11.86 -29.48
N ASN A 3 -14.67 -12.17 -28.80
CA ASN A 3 -15.54 -11.26 -28.07
C ASN A 3 -14.72 -10.58 -26.97
N ALA A 4 -14.21 -9.38 -27.24
CA ALA A 4 -13.67 -8.51 -26.20
C ALA A 4 -14.82 -8.24 -25.24
N SER A 5 -14.78 -8.87 -24.06
CA SER A 5 -15.72 -8.56 -23.00
C SER A 5 -15.66 -7.05 -22.79
N LYS A 6 -16.72 -6.33 -23.16
CA LYS A 6 -16.79 -4.88 -22.99
C LYS A 6 -16.72 -4.64 -21.48
N LYS A 7 -15.56 -4.19 -21.04
CA LYS A 7 -15.32 -3.64 -19.71
C LYS A 7 -16.43 -2.65 -19.35
N ASP A 8 -17.04 -2.86 -18.19
CA ASP A 8 -18.12 -2.01 -17.69
C ASP A 8 -17.53 -0.71 -17.10
N PRO A 9 -17.82 0.47 -17.68
CA PRO A 9 -17.30 1.73 -17.18
C PRO A 9 -17.68 2.02 -15.72
N ALA A 10 -18.86 1.55 -15.27
CA ALA A 10 -19.30 1.77 -13.91
C ALA A 10 -18.46 0.96 -12.91
N ALA A 11 -18.27 -0.33 -13.18
CA ALA A 11 -17.44 -1.22 -12.35
C ALA A 11 -15.98 -0.73 -12.26
N GLU A 12 -15.46 -0.12 -13.33
CA GLU A 12 -14.09 0.39 -13.36
C GLU A 12 -13.93 1.67 -12.56
N ALA A 13 -14.93 2.56 -12.61
CA ALA A 13 -14.96 3.75 -11.77
C ALA A 13 -15.11 3.38 -10.29
N GLU A 14 -15.95 2.38 -9.96
CA GLU A 14 -16.10 1.86 -8.60
C GLU A 14 -14.81 1.24 -8.08
N ALA A 15 -14.13 0.43 -8.90
CA ALA A 15 -12.84 -0.16 -8.56
C ALA A 15 -11.77 0.92 -8.31
N LEU A 16 -11.71 1.95 -9.17
CA LEU A 16 -10.80 3.08 -8.99
C LEU A 16 -11.05 3.78 -7.65
N GLU A 17 -12.31 4.14 -7.38
CA GLU A 17 -12.67 4.84 -6.14
C GLU A 17 -12.39 3.98 -4.89
N ALA A 18 -12.63 2.67 -4.97
CA ALA A 18 -12.33 1.74 -3.88
C ALA A 18 -10.84 1.70 -3.55
N VAL A 19 -9.98 1.55 -4.57
CA VAL A 19 -8.53 1.55 -4.38
C VAL A 19 -8.04 2.90 -3.87
N GLU A 20 -8.50 4.02 -4.43
CA GLU A 20 -8.12 5.35 -3.94
C GLU A 20 -8.48 5.56 -2.46
N ARG A 21 -9.66 5.10 -2.02
CA ARG A 21 -10.07 5.15 -0.61
C ARG A 21 -9.18 4.28 0.27
N HIS A 22 -8.83 3.08 -0.19
CA HIS A 22 -7.93 2.17 0.52
C HIS A 22 -6.52 2.79 0.68
N HIS A 23 -5.93 3.29 -0.41
CA HIS A 23 -4.63 3.99 -0.41
C HIS A 23 -4.63 5.19 0.54
N ALA A 24 -5.69 6.01 0.50
CA ALA A 24 -5.85 7.12 1.42
C ALA A 24 -5.92 6.65 2.88
N SER A 25 -6.54 5.50 3.15
CA SER A 25 -6.60 4.90 4.49
C SER A 25 -5.23 4.44 4.98
N MET A 26 -4.49 3.71 4.15
CA MET A 26 -3.14 3.24 4.48
C MET A 26 -2.19 4.40 4.73
N LEU A 27 -2.19 5.43 3.87
CA LEU A 27 -1.32 6.60 4.05
C LEU A 27 -1.64 7.36 5.33
N ARG A 28 -2.93 7.50 5.69
CA ARG A 28 -3.33 8.09 6.97
C ARG A 28 -2.80 7.27 8.15
N ARG A 29 -2.93 5.94 8.10
CA ARG A 29 -2.44 5.05 9.15
C ARG A 29 -0.93 5.13 9.30
N LEU A 30 -0.18 5.02 8.21
CA LEU A 30 1.28 5.14 8.20
C LEU A 30 1.76 6.50 8.73
N THR A 31 1.08 7.58 8.36
CA THR A 31 1.38 8.92 8.88
C THR A 31 1.22 8.97 10.40
N ALA A 32 0.08 8.48 10.93
CA ALA A 32 -0.15 8.47 12.37
C ALA A 32 0.88 7.63 13.15
N LEU A 33 1.30 6.48 12.59
CA LEU A 33 2.33 5.62 13.19
C LEU A 33 3.71 6.29 13.17
N THR A 34 4.06 6.92 12.05
CA THR A 34 5.33 7.67 11.90
C THR A 34 5.39 8.86 12.86
N ASP A 35 4.29 9.60 13.00
CA ASP A 35 4.17 10.73 13.93
C ASP A 35 4.29 10.28 15.39
N ALA A 36 3.70 9.13 15.74
CA ALA A 36 3.80 8.56 17.08
C ALA A 36 5.24 8.20 17.44
N LEU A 37 5.97 7.51 16.54
CA LEU A 37 7.38 7.17 16.74
C LEU A 37 8.26 8.42 16.77
N THR A 38 8.07 9.36 15.85
CA THR A 38 8.87 10.60 15.83
C THR A 38 8.65 11.41 17.10
N GLY A 39 7.40 11.55 17.53
CA GLY A 39 7.05 12.30 18.73
C GLY A 39 7.54 11.67 20.04
N SER A 40 7.66 10.35 20.14
CA SER A 40 8.25 9.69 21.30
C SER A 40 9.77 9.84 21.35
N VAL A 41 10.44 9.75 20.19
CA VAL A 41 11.88 10.04 20.04
C VAL A 41 12.20 11.48 20.45
N GLU A 42 11.42 12.46 19.96
CA GLU A 42 11.61 13.89 20.29
C GLU A 42 11.45 14.18 21.79
N LYS A 43 10.57 13.44 22.48
CA LYS A 43 10.34 13.58 23.93
C LYS A 43 11.36 12.81 24.77
N HIS A 44 12.23 12.02 24.15
CA HIS A 44 13.12 11.08 24.82
C HIS A 44 12.36 10.10 25.74
N ASP A 45 11.18 9.66 25.32
CA ASP A 45 10.32 8.72 26.05
C ASP A 45 10.59 7.29 25.56
N ALA A 46 11.57 6.63 26.18
CA ALA A 46 12.05 5.31 25.72
C ALA A 46 10.97 4.20 25.72
N PRO A 47 10.10 4.08 26.74
CA PRO A 47 8.98 3.14 26.67
C PRO A 47 8.02 3.43 25.50
N ALA A 48 7.62 4.69 25.32
CA ALA A 48 6.72 5.05 24.23
C ALA A 48 7.38 4.92 22.84
N GLU A 49 8.70 5.12 22.75
CA GLU A 49 9.48 4.86 21.54
C GLU A 49 9.45 3.38 21.17
N HIS A 50 9.70 2.50 22.14
CA HIS A 50 9.67 1.06 21.90
C HIS A 50 8.30 0.58 21.43
N ASP A 51 7.23 1.01 22.11
CA ASP A 51 5.86 0.63 21.73
C ASP A 51 5.49 1.16 20.34
N ALA A 52 5.82 2.43 20.03
CA ALA A 52 5.53 3.01 18.72
C ALA A 52 6.34 2.36 17.59
N HIS A 53 7.59 1.98 17.87
CA HIS A 53 8.45 1.26 16.93
C HIS A 53 7.87 -0.12 16.59
N ASP A 54 7.52 -0.91 17.59
CA ASP A 54 6.99 -2.26 17.41
C ASP A 54 5.66 -2.23 16.65
N VAL A 55 4.75 -1.32 17.01
CA VAL A 55 3.45 -1.18 16.31
C VAL A 55 3.61 -0.75 14.86
N LEU A 56 4.56 0.16 14.56
CA LEU A 56 4.84 0.55 13.18
C LEU A 56 5.42 -0.62 12.39
N LEU A 57 6.40 -1.33 12.96
CA LEU A 57 7.04 -2.46 12.30
C LEU A 57 6.04 -3.60 12.02
N GLU A 58 5.20 -3.95 13.00
CA GLU A 58 4.15 -4.95 12.85
C GLU A 58 3.17 -4.57 11.74
N TRP A 59 2.75 -3.30 11.68
CA TRP A 59 1.88 -2.82 10.60
C TRP A 59 2.57 -2.87 9.23
N CYS A 60 3.86 -2.52 9.16
CA CYS A 60 4.61 -2.62 7.91
C CYS A 60 4.68 -4.07 7.39
N GLU A 61 4.88 -5.04 8.29
CA GLU A 61 5.01 -6.45 7.94
C GLU A 61 3.69 -7.12 7.56
N ASN A 62 2.61 -6.73 8.23
CA ASN A 62 1.31 -7.38 8.07
C ASN A 62 0.40 -6.69 7.04
N GLU A 63 0.65 -5.43 6.73
CA GLU A 63 -0.24 -4.63 5.87
C GLU A 63 0.53 -4.00 4.71
N LEU A 64 1.57 -3.20 4.98
CA LEU A 64 2.26 -2.43 3.94
C LEU A 64 2.98 -3.32 2.90
N VAL A 65 3.81 -4.25 3.37
CA VAL A 65 4.58 -5.14 2.49
C VAL A 65 3.69 -6.13 1.74
N PRO A 66 2.73 -6.82 2.39
CA PRO A 66 1.77 -7.67 1.69
C PRO A 66 0.99 -6.94 0.60
N HIS A 67 0.49 -5.73 0.89
CA HIS A 67 -0.19 -4.87 -0.07
C HIS A 67 0.65 -4.63 -1.34
N ALA A 68 1.89 -4.12 -1.16
CA ALA A 68 2.80 -3.86 -2.27
C ALA A 68 3.07 -5.12 -3.13
N LEU A 69 3.30 -6.27 -2.48
CA LEU A 69 3.56 -7.53 -3.19
C LEU A 69 2.34 -8.04 -3.95
N ALA A 70 1.14 -7.84 -3.41
CA ALA A 70 -0.10 -8.29 -4.03
C ALA A 70 -0.40 -7.53 -5.33
N GLU A 71 -0.04 -6.24 -5.40
CA GLU A 71 -0.17 -5.39 -6.59
C GLU A 71 0.73 -5.85 -7.74
N GLU A 72 1.92 -6.37 -7.46
CA GLU A 72 2.87 -6.80 -8.49
C GLU A 72 2.30 -7.87 -9.41
N GLY A 73 1.54 -8.81 -8.85
CA GLY A 73 0.90 -9.87 -9.60
C GLY A 73 -0.38 -9.39 -10.29
N ALA A 74 -1.29 -8.81 -9.51
CA ALA A 74 -2.64 -8.57 -9.99
C ALA A 74 -2.74 -7.28 -10.82
N LEU A 75 -2.20 -6.16 -10.32
CA LEU A 75 -2.35 -4.85 -10.92
C LEU A 75 -1.30 -4.58 -12.00
N TYR A 76 -0.06 -5.05 -11.83
CA TYR A 76 1.04 -4.70 -12.74
C TYR A 76 1.21 -5.64 -13.93
N SER A 77 0.69 -6.88 -13.85
CA SER A 77 0.87 -7.89 -14.90
C SER A 77 0.36 -7.46 -16.27
N GLY A 78 -0.78 -6.76 -16.32
CA GLY A 78 -1.35 -6.21 -17.54
C GLY A 78 -0.52 -5.06 -18.14
N PRO A 79 -0.40 -3.91 -17.43
CA PRO A 79 0.34 -2.73 -17.89
C PRO A 79 1.77 -3.00 -18.32
N ARG A 80 2.46 -3.95 -17.70
CA ARG A 80 3.85 -4.35 -18.02
C ARG A 80 4.04 -4.82 -19.47
N ASN A 81 2.96 -5.21 -20.15
CA ASN A 81 2.98 -5.67 -21.54
C ASN A 81 2.87 -4.52 -22.58
N SER A 82 2.68 -3.28 -22.14
CA SER A 82 2.66 -2.08 -22.99
C SER A 82 3.96 -1.30 -22.87
N ALA A 83 4.37 -0.57 -23.92
CA ALA A 83 5.61 0.20 -23.87
C ALA A 83 5.53 1.33 -22.83
N GLU A 84 4.37 1.98 -22.76
CA GLU A 84 4.05 3.09 -21.86
C GLU A 84 3.97 2.61 -20.41
N GLY A 85 3.24 1.52 -20.15
CA GLY A 85 3.07 0.96 -18.80
C GLY A 85 4.32 0.29 -18.25
N ARG A 86 5.17 -0.32 -19.12
CA ARG A 86 6.36 -1.06 -18.67
C ARG A 86 7.34 -0.21 -17.87
N LEU A 87 7.70 0.98 -18.36
CA LEU A 87 8.68 1.83 -17.67
C LEU A 87 8.15 2.34 -16.32
N LEU A 88 6.85 2.66 -16.25
CA LEU A 88 6.20 3.07 -15.00
C LEU A 88 6.20 1.91 -13.99
N VAL A 89 5.78 0.72 -14.41
CA VAL A 89 5.76 -0.48 -13.57
C VAL A 89 7.16 -0.84 -13.08
N GLU A 90 8.19 -0.78 -13.93
CA GLU A 90 9.58 -1.04 -13.51
C GLU A 90 10.04 -0.05 -12.43
N GLY A 91 9.67 1.23 -12.55
CA GLY A 91 9.95 2.22 -11.51
C GLY A 91 9.19 1.95 -10.20
N MET A 92 7.93 1.53 -10.29
CA MET A 92 7.12 1.20 -9.11
C MET A 92 7.61 -0.07 -8.39
N LEU A 93 8.04 -1.09 -9.13
CA LEU A 93 8.67 -2.28 -8.55
C LEU A 93 10.00 -1.96 -7.84
N ALA A 94 10.78 -1.02 -8.38
CA ALA A 94 11.99 -0.55 -7.70
C ALA A 94 11.65 0.18 -6.37
N GLU A 95 10.54 0.90 -6.32
CA GLU A 95 10.07 1.53 -5.08
C GLU A 95 9.59 0.52 -4.05
N HIS A 96 8.91 -0.56 -4.46
CA HIS A 96 8.58 -1.67 -3.55
C HIS A 96 9.82 -2.25 -2.89
N GLN A 97 10.88 -2.47 -3.67
CA GLN A 97 12.16 -2.95 -3.14
C GLN A 97 12.79 -1.98 -2.14
N VAL A 98 12.69 -0.66 -2.39
CA VAL A 98 13.14 0.37 -1.46
C VAL A 98 12.30 0.36 -0.18
N ILE A 99 10.97 0.25 -0.28
CA ILE A 99 10.08 0.16 0.88
C ILE A 99 10.43 -1.05 1.73
N VAL A 100 10.56 -2.23 1.13
CA VAL A 100 10.95 -3.47 1.84
C VAL A 100 12.31 -3.30 2.52
N SER A 101 13.29 -2.72 1.82
CA SER A 101 14.62 -2.47 2.40
C SER A 101 14.56 -1.51 3.59
N LEU A 102 13.77 -0.44 3.50
CA LEU A 102 13.57 0.52 4.61
C LEU A 102 12.84 -0.10 5.80
N VAL A 103 11.91 -1.04 5.58
CA VAL A 103 11.25 -1.80 6.66
C VAL A 103 12.28 -2.67 7.39
N GLU A 104 13.20 -3.32 6.67
CA GLU A 104 14.30 -4.06 7.29
C GLU A 104 15.30 -3.15 8.02
N GLU A 105 15.57 -1.94 7.51
CA GLU A 105 16.35 -0.94 8.24
C GLU A 105 15.64 -0.50 9.52
N LEU A 106 14.32 -0.25 9.45
CA LEU A 106 13.51 0.11 10.61
C LEU A 106 13.59 -0.96 11.69
N ARG A 107 13.50 -2.25 11.34
CA ARG A 107 13.60 -3.38 12.28
C ARG A 107 14.80 -3.27 13.22
N GLY A 108 15.97 -2.96 12.65
CA GLY A 108 17.24 -2.83 13.38
C GLY A 108 17.50 -1.45 13.98
N ALA A 109 16.76 -0.42 13.58
CA ALA A 109 16.98 0.96 13.99
C ALA A 109 16.31 1.30 15.33
N ARG A 110 16.85 2.30 16.04
CA ARG A 110 16.28 2.89 17.26
C ARG A 110 16.49 4.40 17.27
N GLY A 111 15.78 5.11 18.14
CA GLY A 111 15.87 6.55 18.31
C GLY A 111 15.68 7.31 17.00
N VAL A 112 16.56 8.30 16.77
CA VAL A 112 16.54 9.13 15.57
C VAL A 112 16.65 8.30 14.28
N ALA A 113 17.44 7.21 14.27
CA ALA A 113 17.56 6.38 13.08
C ALA A 113 16.24 5.69 12.71
N ALA A 114 15.47 5.24 13.72
CA ALA A 114 14.16 4.65 13.50
C ALA A 114 13.15 5.70 12.97
N ALA A 115 13.15 6.90 13.55
CA ALA A 115 12.30 8.00 13.06
C ALA A 115 12.62 8.39 11.60
N VAL A 116 13.91 8.40 11.23
CA VAL A 116 14.35 8.66 9.85
C VAL A 116 13.87 7.57 8.89
N ALA A 117 14.04 6.29 9.25
CA ALA A 117 13.57 5.16 8.44
C ALA A 117 12.04 5.22 8.26
N ALA A 118 11.28 5.43 9.34
CA ALA A 118 9.83 5.58 9.31
C ALA A 118 9.38 6.74 8.40
N GLY A 119 10.01 7.91 8.53
CA GLY A 119 9.75 9.06 7.66
C GLY A 119 10.06 8.76 6.19
N ALA A 120 11.15 8.04 5.90
CA ALA A 120 11.50 7.65 4.53
C ALA A 120 10.44 6.69 3.93
N ILE A 121 10.00 5.68 4.69
CA ILE A 121 8.92 4.76 4.28
C ILE A 121 7.66 5.57 3.94
N GLN A 122 7.24 6.47 4.83
CA GLN A 122 6.07 7.32 4.63
C GLN A 122 6.16 8.14 3.33
N ARG A 123 7.31 8.77 3.06
CA ARG A 123 7.48 9.62 1.87
C ARG A 123 7.52 8.82 0.57
N ILE A 124 8.25 7.70 0.55
CA ILE A 124 8.31 6.84 -0.64
C ILE A 124 6.93 6.23 -0.92
N PHE A 125 6.23 5.73 0.11
CA PHE A 125 4.89 5.19 -0.07
C PHE A 125 3.89 6.25 -0.55
N ALA A 126 3.95 7.48 -0.01
CA ALA A 126 3.10 8.57 -0.52
C ALA A 126 3.34 8.90 -1.99
N LEU A 127 4.61 8.93 -2.43
CA LEU A 127 4.96 9.14 -3.84
C LEU A 127 4.52 7.95 -4.71
N HIS A 128 4.67 6.74 -4.20
CA HIS A 128 4.24 5.51 -4.87
C HIS A 128 2.73 5.55 -5.16
N LEU A 129 1.91 5.78 -4.12
CA LEU A 129 0.46 5.89 -4.23
C LEU A 129 0.02 7.02 -5.17
N ASP A 130 0.72 8.15 -5.19
CA ASP A 130 0.43 9.24 -6.12
C ASP A 130 0.57 8.80 -7.59
N LYS A 131 1.65 8.09 -7.91
CA LYS A 131 1.86 7.59 -9.29
C LYS A 131 0.87 6.50 -9.64
N GLU A 132 0.55 5.61 -8.71
CA GLU A 132 -0.43 4.57 -8.95
C GLU A 132 -1.82 5.15 -9.22
N ASN A 133 -2.27 6.05 -8.36
CA ASN A 133 -3.59 6.69 -8.46
C ASN A 133 -3.72 7.59 -9.68
N ARG A 134 -2.67 8.35 -10.02
CA ARG A 134 -2.76 9.39 -11.06
C ARG A 134 -2.30 8.93 -12.43
N LEU A 135 -1.46 7.91 -12.51
CA LEU A 135 -0.87 7.46 -13.78
C LEU A 135 -1.30 6.03 -14.10
N LEU A 136 -1.00 5.08 -13.21
CA LEU A 136 -1.19 3.66 -13.52
C LEU A 136 -2.66 3.27 -13.62
N MET A 137 -3.46 3.57 -12.60
CA MET A 137 -4.87 3.17 -12.58
C MET A 137 -5.69 3.84 -13.70
N PRO A 138 -5.55 5.15 -13.99
CA PRO A 138 -6.22 5.76 -15.15
C PRO A 138 -5.78 5.15 -16.47
N PHE A 139 -4.51 4.76 -16.61
CA PHE A 139 -4.01 4.04 -17.78
C PHE A 139 -4.68 2.66 -17.93
N VAL A 140 -4.78 1.89 -16.84
CA VAL A 140 -5.50 0.60 -16.82
C VAL A 140 -6.98 0.81 -17.16
N ALA A 141 -7.62 1.80 -16.55
CA ALA A 141 -9.02 2.16 -16.75
C ALA A 141 -9.31 2.51 -18.23
N ALA A 142 -8.43 3.28 -18.88
CA ALA A 142 -8.60 3.72 -20.26
C ALA A 142 -8.21 2.67 -21.32
N SER A 143 -7.41 1.67 -20.95
CA SER A 143 -6.88 0.67 -21.90
C SER A 143 -7.93 -0.38 -22.28
N PRO A 144 -8.28 -0.55 -23.58
CA PRO A 144 -9.34 -1.49 -24.01
C PRO A 144 -9.07 -2.97 -23.70
N GLY A 145 -7.81 -3.34 -23.46
CA GLY A 145 -7.38 -4.72 -23.16
C GLY A 145 -7.12 -4.98 -21.68
N LEU A 146 -7.31 -4.00 -20.79
CA LEU A 146 -7.05 -4.11 -19.35
C LEU A 146 -8.32 -3.78 -18.56
N SER A 147 -8.47 -4.38 -17.39
CA SER A 147 -9.59 -4.13 -16.48
C SER A 147 -9.08 -3.94 -15.05
N LEU A 148 -9.31 -2.75 -14.50
CA LEU A 148 -8.97 -2.44 -13.12
C LEU A 148 -9.87 -3.24 -12.19
N ALA A 149 -11.18 -3.29 -12.49
CA ALA A 149 -12.15 -4.07 -11.72
C ALA A 149 -11.76 -5.55 -11.61
N GLN A 150 -11.33 -6.17 -12.71
CA GLN A 150 -10.83 -7.55 -12.68
C GLN A 150 -9.52 -7.67 -11.90
N SER A 151 -8.58 -6.75 -12.12
CA SER A 151 -7.28 -6.76 -11.43
C SER A 151 -7.46 -6.68 -9.90
N VAL A 152 -8.39 -5.85 -9.41
CA VAL A 152 -8.58 -5.64 -7.96
C VAL A 152 -9.55 -6.62 -7.31
N SER A 153 -10.42 -7.30 -8.08
CA SER A 153 -11.37 -8.28 -7.54
C SER A 153 -10.72 -9.50 -6.86
N GLY A 154 -9.44 -9.78 -7.15
CA GLY A 154 -8.66 -10.83 -6.48
C GLY A 154 -7.93 -10.36 -5.21
N LEU A 155 -7.99 -9.06 -4.90
CA LEU A 155 -7.27 -8.43 -3.80
C LEU A 155 -8.24 -8.12 -2.66
N HIS A 156 -8.55 -9.12 -1.83
CA HIS A 156 -9.34 -8.90 -0.60
C HIS A 156 -8.72 -7.84 0.32
N GLU A 157 -7.38 -7.70 0.30
CA GLU A 157 -6.63 -6.71 1.05
C GLU A 157 -6.87 -5.27 0.54
N LEU A 158 -7.01 -5.06 -0.78
CA LEU A 158 -7.21 -3.72 -1.37
C LEU A 158 -8.63 -3.17 -1.22
N VAL A 159 -9.63 -4.04 -1.08
CA VAL A 159 -11.04 -3.62 -1.03
C VAL A 159 -11.56 -3.51 0.41
N GLY A 160 -10.77 -3.96 1.39
CA GLY A 160 -11.05 -3.77 2.80
C GLY A 160 -12.40 -4.36 3.24
N GLU A 161 -12.53 -5.69 3.23
CA GLU A 161 -13.54 -6.30 4.09
C GLU A 161 -13.06 -6.24 5.54
N GLY A 162 -13.60 -5.27 6.28
CA GLY A 162 -13.27 -5.05 7.67
C GLY A 162 -13.40 -6.33 8.50
N HIS A 163 -12.26 -6.83 8.99
CA HIS A 163 -12.23 -7.80 10.08
C HIS A 163 -12.78 -7.14 11.35
N ALA A 164 -14.11 -7.15 11.48
CA ALA A 164 -14.77 -7.00 12.77
C ALA A 164 -14.47 -8.27 13.59
N HIS A 165 -13.48 -8.19 14.47
CA HIS A 165 -13.33 -9.16 15.55
C HIS A 165 -14.62 -9.20 16.38
N PRO A 166 -15.31 -10.34 16.50
CA PRO A 166 -16.40 -10.46 17.47
C PRO A 166 -15.79 -10.45 18.88
N PRO A 167 -16.37 -9.71 19.85
CA PRO A 167 -15.92 -9.78 21.23
C PRO A 167 -16.12 -11.20 21.75
N GLY A 168 -15.05 -11.77 22.30
CA GLY A 168 -15.01 -13.11 22.86
C GLY A 168 -16.15 -13.33 23.86
N SER A 169 -16.88 -14.41 23.64
CA SER A 169 -17.84 -14.92 24.60
C SER A 169 -17.08 -15.40 25.84
N VAL A 170 -17.25 -14.68 26.95
CA VAL A 170 -16.83 -15.15 28.27
C VAL A 170 -17.78 -16.28 28.68
N HIS A 171 -17.24 -17.48 28.85
CA HIS A 171 -17.88 -18.59 29.56
C HIS A 171 -16.86 -19.17 30.55
N GLY A 172 -17.21 -19.13 31.85
CA GLY A 172 -16.48 -19.79 32.93
C GLY A 172 -16.15 -18.85 34.08
#